data_AF-B5YI90-F1
#
_entry.id   AF-B5YI90-F1
#
_cell.length_a   1.000
_cell.length_b   1.000
_cell.length_c   1.000
_cell.angle_alpha   90.00
_cell.angle_beta   90.00
_cell.angle_gamma   90.00
#
_symmetry.space_group_name_H-M   'P 1'
#
loop_
_entity.id
_entity.type
_entity.pdbx_description
1 polymer ?
#
loop_
_entity_poly.entity_id
_entity_poly.type
_entity_poly.pdbx_seq_one_letter_code
_entity_poly.pdbx_strand_id
1 'polypeptide(L)'
;MNKQIKFQCIINCSYICCGGATIVTIKELGKLYRFFPITAGFRKIYPFNSFHKEYLEAFAIKYKSFYIIGDFVAGNRLKKRCRLLKDSLCSIHGSLKPLQCNIIPFSVTFPETMQNLVIAEKRRGVFKVCKGFHDDAPVVWNGEFTDPKLKENFYNLRENLVFQRHIIEKIFLRFENNVFFQKFIQTESGFFEVPILNDFIDELCNIALIQNKTDFLKAQKNLFINELTVGGIKNSLFIDALNAIEASNINISE
;
A
#
# COMPACT_ATOMS: atom_id res chain seq x y z
N MET A 1 5.69 21.69 24.09
CA MET A 1 4.95 20.49 24.55
C MET A 1 4.60 19.64 23.34
N ASN A 2 5.03 18.38 23.29
CA ASN A 2 4.49 17.42 22.33
C ASN A 2 3.00 17.28 22.62
N LYS A 3 2.15 17.55 21.62
CA LYS A 3 0.70 17.41 21.79
C LYS A 3 0.35 15.93 21.73
N GLN A 4 -0.39 15.46 22.73
CA GLN A 4 -1.03 14.15 22.68
C GLN A 4 -1.88 14.03 21.42
N ILE A 5 -1.82 12.88 20.76
CA ILE A 5 -2.64 12.58 19.60
C ILE A 5 -3.62 11.48 19.97
N LYS A 6 -4.89 11.82 19.86
CA LYS A 6 -6.02 10.92 19.95
C LYS A 6 -6.48 10.56 18.54
N PHE A 7 -6.69 9.27 18.27
CA PHE A 7 -7.08 8.85 16.94
C PHE A 7 -7.93 7.58 16.89
N GLN A 8 -9.02 7.60 16.12
CA GLN A 8 -9.81 6.42 15.80
C GLN A 8 -10.18 6.36 14.32
N CYS A 9 -9.56 5.44 13.57
CA CYS A 9 -9.82 5.31 12.13
C CYS A 9 -11.07 4.48 11.78
N ILE A 10 -11.38 3.44 12.57
CA ILE A 10 -12.29 2.35 12.19
C ILE A 10 -13.70 2.83 11.82
N ILE A 11 -14.22 3.80 12.57
CA ILE A 11 -15.56 4.37 12.35
C ILE A 11 -15.41 5.77 11.77
N ASN A 12 -14.55 6.58 12.38
CA ASN A 12 -14.53 8.02 12.15
C ASN A 12 -13.72 8.43 10.91
N CYS A 13 -12.80 7.58 10.42
CA CYS A 13 -11.99 7.83 9.21
C CYS A 13 -12.07 6.71 8.17
N SER A 14 -13.01 5.78 8.24
CA SER A 14 -12.94 4.55 7.45
C SER A 14 -13.01 4.80 5.94
N TYR A 15 -13.73 5.83 5.50
CA TYR A 15 -13.75 6.27 4.10
C TYR A 15 -12.40 6.83 3.61
N ILE A 16 -11.51 7.26 4.52
CA ILE A 16 -10.15 7.72 4.20
C ILE A 16 -9.19 6.52 4.26
N CYS A 17 -9.27 5.75 5.34
CA CYS A 17 -8.40 4.59 5.57
C CYS A 17 -8.67 3.43 4.60
N CYS A 18 -9.92 3.28 4.18
CA CYS A 18 -10.41 2.26 3.27
C CYS A 18 -10.99 2.91 1.99
N GLY A 19 -10.61 4.15 1.69
CA GLY A 19 -11.05 4.89 0.51
C GLY A 19 -10.27 4.48 -0.73
N GLY A 20 -10.65 3.36 -1.36
CA GLY A 20 -10.00 2.87 -2.58
C GLY A 20 -8.99 1.78 -2.29
N ALA A 21 -7.86 1.80 -3.01
CA ALA A 21 -6.82 0.80 -2.83
C ALA A 21 -6.00 1.07 -1.57
N THR A 22 -5.61 -0.01 -0.90
CA THR A 22 -4.70 0.05 0.25
C THR A 22 -3.34 -0.54 -0.11
N ILE A 23 -2.34 -0.22 0.70
CA ILE A 23 -1.01 -0.80 0.57
C ILE A 23 -0.94 -2.06 1.41
N VAL A 24 -0.45 -3.14 0.80
CA VAL A 24 -0.25 -4.44 1.44
C VAL A 24 1.16 -4.91 1.17
N THR A 25 1.74 -5.59 2.15
CA THR A 25 3.06 -6.20 2.05
C THR A 25 2.99 -7.53 1.30
N ILE A 26 4.14 -8.02 0.83
CA ILE A 26 4.21 -9.32 0.16
C ILE A 26 3.67 -10.48 1.01
N LYS A 27 3.90 -10.45 2.33
CA LYS A 27 3.40 -11.49 3.25
C LYS A 27 1.88 -11.45 3.41
N GLU A 28 1.28 -10.29 3.22
CA GLU A 28 -0.17 -10.12 3.29
C GLU A 28 -0.87 -10.55 2.00
N LEU A 29 -0.15 -10.61 0.86
CA LEU A 29 -0.72 -11.06 -0.41
C LEU A 29 -1.36 -12.43 -0.31
N GLY A 30 -0.70 -13.40 0.33
CA GLY A 30 -1.22 -14.77 0.46
C GLY A 30 -2.60 -14.84 1.14
N LYS A 31 -2.91 -13.86 1.98
CA LYS A 31 -4.20 -13.75 2.67
C LYS A 31 -5.19 -12.83 1.95
N LEU A 32 -4.70 -11.89 1.13
CA LEU A 32 -5.50 -10.80 0.58
C LEU A 32 -5.80 -10.90 -0.92
N TYR A 33 -5.09 -11.73 -1.68
CA TYR A 33 -5.23 -11.80 -3.13
C TYR A 33 -6.64 -12.19 -3.62
N ARG A 34 -7.43 -12.90 -2.81
CA ARG A 34 -8.83 -13.23 -3.18
C ARG A 34 -9.78 -12.05 -2.98
N PHE A 35 -9.36 -11.05 -2.23
CA PHE A 35 -10.18 -9.92 -1.84
C PHE A 35 -9.93 -8.67 -2.64
N PHE A 36 -8.84 -8.56 -3.39
CA PHE A 36 -8.51 -7.34 -4.12
C PHE A 36 -7.74 -7.64 -5.42
N PRO A 37 -7.97 -6.87 -6.50
CA PRO A 37 -6.99 -6.79 -7.58
C PRO A 37 -5.67 -6.24 -7.00
N ILE A 38 -4.56 -6.89 -7.34
CA ILE A 38 -3.23 -6.58 -6.81
C ILE A 38 -2.31 -6.07 -7.92
N THR A 39 -1.80 -4.87 -7.75
CA THR A 39 -0.78 -4.25 -8.61
C THR A 39 0.46 -3.92 -7.78
N ALA A 40 1.58 -3.59 -8.43
CA ALA A 40 2.77 -3.07 -7.74
C ALA A 40 2.73 -1.53 -7.76
N GLY A 41 3.06 -0.90 -6.63
CA GLY A 41 3.05 0.54 -6.48
C GLY A 41 4.35 1.07 -5.90
N PHE A 42 4.85 2.17 -6.45
CA PHE A 42 6.10 2.81 -6.09
C PHE A 42 5.87 4.25 -5.68
N ARG A 43 6.44 4.61 -4.54
CA ARG A 43 6.39 5.96 -3.97
C ARG A 43 7.77 6.58 -3.98
N LYS A 44 7.84 7.79 -4.49
CA LYS A 44 9.05 8.61 -4.47
C LYS A 44 9.14 9.37 -3.15
N ILE A 45 10.30 9.33 -2.52
CA ILE A 45 10.57 9.99 -1.24
C ILE A 45 11.88 10.75 -1.33
N TYR A 46 11.81 12.02 -0.98
CA TYR A 46 12.97 12.85 -0.73
C TYR A 46 13.26 12.87 0.78
N PRO A 47 14.52 12.62 1.19
CA PRO A 47 14.87 12.69 2.59
C PRO A 47 14.73 14.14 3.07
N PHE A 48 14.26 14.31 4.31
CA PHE A 48 14.04 15.63 4.91
C PHE A 48 15.33 16.20 5.49
N ASN A 49 16.22 15.32 5.97
CA ASN A 49 17.52 15.61 6.54
C ASN A 49 18.39 14.33 6.47
N SER A 50 19.64 14.41 6.92
CA SER A 50 20.57 13.26 6.94
C SER A 50 20.05 12.09 7.77
N PHE A 51 19.45 12.35 8.93
CA PHE A 51 18.88 11.31 9.78
C PHE A 51 17.75 10.52 9.08
N HIS A 52 16.83 11.21 8.42
CA HIS A 52 15.77 10.57 7.64
C HIS A 52 16.34 9.79 6.45
N LYS A 53 17.40 10.31 5.81
CA LYS A 53 18.10 9.60 4.73
C LYS A 53 18.66 8.26 5.20
N GLU A 54 19.42 8.24 6.28
CA GLU A 54 19.99 7.01 6.88
C GLU A 54 18.88 6.01 7.25
N TYR A 55 17.77 6.52 7.79
CA TYR A 55 16.61 5.69 8.11
C TYR A 55 16.00 5.02 6.86
N LEU A 56 15.84 5.77 5.75
CA LEU A 56 15.30 5.25 4.50
C LEU A 56 16.22 4.23 3.83
N GLU A 57 17.54 4.40 3.92
CA GLU A 57 18.53 3.48 3.30
C GLU A 57 18.40 2.03 3.76
N ALA A 58 17.81 1.80 4.94
CA ALA A 58 17.56 0.47 5.48
C ALA A 58 16.52 -0.34 4.68
N PHE A 59 15.56 0.30 4.01
CA PHE A 59 14.44 -0.41 3.36
C PHE A 59 14.01 0.15 2.00
N ALA A 60 14.40 1.37 1.64
CA ALA A 60 14.08 1.98 0.37
C ALA A 60 15.18 1.69 -0.68
N ILE A 61 14.78 1.70 -1.94
CA ILE A 61 15.67 1.59 -3.10
C ILE A 61 16.23 2.98 -3.39
N LYS A 62 17.55 3.12 -3.39
CA LYS A 62 18.20 4.38 -3.79
C LYS A 62 18.17 4.50 -5.30
N TYR A 63 17.53 5.56 -5.81
CA TYR A 63 17.45 5.83 -7.23
C TYR A 63 17.89 7.25 -7.55
N LYS A 64 19.08 7.38 -8.14
CA LYS A 64 19.72 8.68 -8.42
C LYS A 64 19.79 9.53 -7.14
N SER A 65 19.02 10.62 -7.06
CA SER A 65 18.99 11.58 -5.95
C SER A 65 17.85 11.40 -4.95
N PHE A 66 17.02 10.36 -5.10
CA PHE A 66 15.87 10.11 -4.23
C PHE A 66 15.74 8.63 -3.88
N TYR A 67 14.75 8.31 -3.04
CA TYR A 67 14.47 6.97 -2.57
C TYR A 67 13.10 6.51 -3.07
N ILE A 68 13.02 5.24 -3.41
CA ILE A 68 11.78 4.58 -3.83
C ILE A 68 11.40 3.54 -2.78
N ILE A 69 10.16 3.61 -2.31
CA ILE A 69 9.54 2.52 -1.57
C ILE A 69 8.49 1.91 -2.47
N GLY A 70 8.58 0.61 -2.69
CA GLY A 70 7.54 -0.14 -3.37
C GLY A 70 6.82 -1.12 -2.45
N ASP A 71 5.58 -1.37 -2.81
CA ASP A 71 4.62 -2.20 -2.11
C ASP A 71 3.59 -2.73 -3.11
N PHE A 72 2.67 -3.57 -2.64
CA PHE A 72 1.53 -3.99 -3.42
C PHE A 72 0.32 -3.13 -3.12
N VAL A 73 -0.39 -2.75 -4.18
CA VAL A 73 -1.63 -1.99 -4.11
C VAL A 73 -2.78 -2.97 -4.23
N ALA A 74 -3.61 -3.02 -3.20
CA ALA A 74 -4.78 -3.88 -3.14
C ALA A 74 -6.06 -3.06 -3.33
N GLY A 75 -6.65 -3.16 -4.53
CA GLY A 75 -7.92 -2.51 -4.90
C GLY A 75 -7.77 -1.48 -6.03
N ASN A 76 -8.90 -0.94 -6.50
CA ASN A 76 -8.91 0.12 -7.50
C ASN A 76 -8.86 1.52 -6.87
N ARG A 77 -7.78 2.26 -7.13
CA ARG A 77 -7.61 3.65 -6.65
C ARG A 77 -8.57 4.65 -7.31
N LEU A 78 -9.07 4.37 -8.52
CA LEU A 78 -10.03 5.24 -9.22
C LEU A 78 -11.40 5.25 -8.53
N LYS A 79 -11.83 4.12 -7.96
CA LYS A 79 -13.15 3.96 -7.33
C LYS A 79 -13.29 4.77 -6.02
N LYS A 80 -12.17 5.17 -5.40
CA LYS A 80 -12.08 5.86 -4.09
C LYS A 80 -12.90 5.21 -2.96
N ARG A 81 -13.31 3.94 -3.10
CA ARG A 81 -14.07 3.17 -2.09
C ARG A 81 -13.68 1.70 -2.13
N CYS A 82 -13.17 1.19 -1.01
CA CYS A 82 -12.88 -0.23 -0.82
C CYS A 82 -14.20 -1.03 -0.84
N ARG A 83 -14.24 -2.11 -1.62
CA ARG A 83 -15.43 -2.97 -1.72
C ARG A 83 -15.77 -3.73 -0.43
N LEU A 84 -14.79 -3.88 0.46
CA LEU A 84 -15.00 -4.48 1.77
C LEU A 84 -15.56 -3.48 2.79
N LEU A 85 -15.72 -2.20 2.44
CA LEU A 85 -16.29 -1.19 3.34
C LEU A 85 -17.83 -1.21 3.27
N LYS A 86 -18.48 -1.73 4.31
CA LYS A 86 -19.93 -1.76 4.52
C LYS A 86 -20.28 -0.96 5.77
N ASP A 87 -21.23 -0.02 5.68
CA ASP A 87 -21.66 0.82 6.81
C ASP A 87 -20.50 1.49 7.56
N SER A 88 -19.51 1.98 6.81
CA SER A 88 -18.29 2.57 7.36
C SER A 88 -17.40 1.60 8.17
N LEU A 89 -17.63 0.29 8.08
CA LEU A 89 -16.83 -0.76 8.69
C LEU A 89 -16.25 -1.70 7.62
N CYS A 90 -14.99 -2.11 7.80
CA CYS A 90 -14.36 -3.06 6.87
C CYS A 90 -14.81 -4.48 7.20
N SER A 91 -15.30 -5.25 6.23
CA SER A 91 -15.84 -6.60 6.45
C SER A 91 -14.78 -7.64 6.83
N ILE A 92 -13.50 -7.35 6.60
CA ILE A 92 -12.36 -8.16 7.06
C ILE A 92 -11.63 -7.52 8.25
N HIS A 93 -12.30 -6.56 8.92
CA HIS A 93 -11.78 -5.91 10.10
C HIS A 93 -11.57 -6.92 11.24
N GLY A 94 -10.43 -6.81 11.94
CA GLY A 94 -10.10 -7.65 13.09
C GLY A 94 -9.36 -8.95 12.76
N SER A 95 -9.63 -9.58 11.60
CA SER A 95 -9.00 -10.86 11.21
C SER A 95 -7.88 -10.70 10.18
N LEU A 96 -8.05 -9.83 9.18
CA LEU A 96 -7.15 -9.71 8.02
C LEU A 96 -6.89 -8.25 7.63
N LYS A 97 -7.05 -7.30 8.56
CA LYS A 97 -6.84 -5.89 8.27
C LYS A 97 -5.36 -5.62 7.92
N PRO A 98 -5.06 -4.99 6.77
CA PRO A 98 -3.68 -4.72 6.38
C PRO A 98 -2.91 -3.89 7.41
N LEU A 99 -1.62 -4.18 7.58
CA LEU A 99 -0.72 -3.50 8.50
C LEU A 99 -0.72 -1.98 8.29
N GLN A 100 -0.65 -1.52 7.04
CA GLN A 100 -0.72 -0.09 6.71
C GLN A 100 -1.99 0.57 7.28
N CYS A 101 -3.12 -0.14 7.31
CA CYS A 101 -4.38 0.37 7.85
C CYS A 101 -4.41 0.35 9.40
N ASN A 102 -3.55 -0.46 10.04
CA ASN A 102 -3.47 -0.59 11.50
C ASN A 102 -2.58 0.48 12.13
N ILE A 103 -1.69 1.09 11.36
CA ILE A 103 -0.75 2.10 11.85
C ILE A 103 -1.19 3.53 11.52
N ILE A 104 -2.39 3.75 10.97
CA ILE A 104 -2.88 5.11 10.66
C ILE A 104 -3.05 5.87 12.00
N PRO A 105 -2.61 7.15 12.08
CA PRO A 105 -2.20 8.05 11.00
C PRO A 105 -0.69 8.11 10.74
N PHE A 106 0.08 7.19 11.29
CA PHE A 106 1.54 7.15 11.22
C PHE A 106 2.03 6.63 9.85
N SER A 107 3.32 6.83 9.60
CA SER A 107 3.99 6.33 8.39
C SER A 107 5.36 5.75 8.73
N VAL A 108 5.58 4.48 8.38
CA VAL A 108 6.88 3.79 8.56
C VAL A 108 7.99 4.38 7.71
N THR A 109 7.65 5.21 6.73
CA THR A 109 8.64 5.93 5.92
C THR A 109 9.39 6.97 6.74
N PHE A 110 8.87 7.38 7.89
CA PHE A 110 9.55 8.26 8.84
C PHE A 110 9.88 7.48 10.12
N PRO A 111 11.01 7.78 10.79
CA PRO A 111 11.30 7.20 12.10
C PRO A 111 10.27 7.65 13.16
N GLU A 112 10.20 6.92 14.27
CA GLU A 112 9.26 7.22 15.37
C GLU A 112 9.41 8.68 15.86
N THR A 113 10.64 9.16 16.02
CA THR A 113 10.96 10.52 16.46
C THR A 113 10.44 11.63 15.52
N MET A 114 10.10 11.30 14.27
CA MET A 114 9.61 12.25 13.27
C MET A 114 8.10 12.14 13.02
N GLN A 115 7.37 11.27 13.73
CA GLN A 115 5.94 11.06 13.48
C GLN A 115 5.07 12.31 13.72
N ASN A 116 5.51 13.25 14.56
CA ASN A 116 4.82 14.53 14.72
C ASN A 116 4.67 15.29 13.39
N LEU A 117 5.66 15.20 12.48
CA LEU A 117 5.59 15.80 11.15
C LEU A 117 4.52 15.12 10.28
N VAL A 118 4.53 13.78 10.28
CA VAL A 118 3.55 12.96 9.54
C VAL A 118 2.13 13.31 9.99
N ILE A 119 1.90 13.34 11.30
CA ILE A 119 0.57 13.61 11.87
C ILE A 119 0.10 15.02 11.51
N ALA A 120 0.99 16.02 11.60
CA ALA A 120 0.67 17.39 11.23
C ALA A 120 0.28 17.51 9.75
N GLU A 121 1.00 16.84 8.85
CA GLU A 121 0.67 16.80 7.42
C GLU A 121 -0.67 16.10 7.17
N LYS A 122 -0.89 14.93 7.76
CA LYS A 122 -2.14 14.16 7.61
C LYS A 122 -3.37 14.95 8.06
N ARG A 123 -3.27 15.68 9.18
CA ARG A 123 -4.34 16.56 9.69
C ARG A 123 -4.63 17.74 8.76
N ARG A 124 -3.63 18.27 8.06
CA ARG A 124 -3.82 19.35 7.08
C ARG A 124 -4.35 18.84 5.74
N GLY A 125 -4.01 17.61 5.37
CA GLY A 125 -4.35 16.97 4.11
C GLY A 125 -5.54 16.01 4.21
N VAL A 126 -5.29 14.74 3.87
CA VAL A 126 -6.35 13.74 3.64
C VAL A 126 -7.25 13.47 4.85
N PHE A 127 -6.80 13.78 6.08
CA PHE A 127 -7.59 13.64 7.31
C PHE A 127 -8.17 14.96 7.82
N LYS A 128 -8.10 16.07 7.06
CA LYS A 128 -8.64 17.37 7.49
C LYS A 128 -10.11 17.33 7.89
N VAL A 129 -10.90 16.55 7.17
CA VAL A 129 -12.33 16.34 7.43
C VAL A 129 -12.60 15.08 8.26
N CYS A 130 -11.55 14.41 8.75
CA CYS A 130 -11.73 13.21 9.54
C CYS A 130 -12.09 13.53 10.99
N LYS A 131 -13.18 12.92 11.44
CA LYS A 131 -13.60 12.88 12.85
C LYS A 131 -12.69 12.01 13.75
N GLY A 132 -11.70 11.32 13.20
CA GLY A 132 -10.83 10.43 13.96
C GLY A 132 -10.00 11.15 15.02
N PHE A 133 -9.77 12.46 14.90
CA PHE A 133 -8.93 13.26 15.80
C PHE A 133 -9.72 13.99 16.92
N HIS A 134 -10.87 13.46 17.35
CA HIS A 134 -11.67 14.04 18.43
C HIS A 134 -11.15 13.68 19.83
N ASP A 135 -11.57 14.46 20.84
CA ASP A 135 -11.08 14.35 22.22
C ASP A 135 -11.52 13.06 22.95
N ASP A 136 -12.53 12.37 22.44
CA ASP A 136 -13.04 11.09 22.95
C ASP A 136 -12.28 9.87 22.37
N ALA A 137 -11.44 10.06 21.35
CA ALA A 137 -10.66 8.96 20.79
C ALA A 137 -9.52 8.51 21.72
N PRO A 138 -9.09 7.23 21.64
CA PRO A 138 -7.95 6.73 22.42
C PRO A 138 -6.67 7.50 22.10
N VAL A 139 -5.85 7.75 23.12
CA VAL A 139 -4.51 8.31 22.93
C VAL A 139 -3.64 7.24 22.26
N VAL A 140 -3.10 7.56 21.10
CA VAL A 140 -2.19 6.68 20.33
C VAL A 140 -0.75 7.22 20.27
N TRP A 141 -0.54 8.49 20.66
CA TRP A 141 0.77 9.14 20.68
C TRP A 141 0.88 10.14 21.82
N ASN A 142 1.98 10.10 22.56
CA ASN A 142 2.35 11.12 23.55
C ASN A 142 3.86 11.44 23.48
N GLY A 143 4.38 11.66 22.28
CA GLY A 143 5.83 11.72 22.03
C GLY A 143 6.46 10.36 21.74
N GLU A 144 5.75 9.29 22.06
CA GLU A 144 6.00 7.90 21.69
C GLU A 144 4.65 7.18 21.52
N PHE A 145 4.67 5.97 20.97
CA PHE A 145 3.48 5.13 20.87
C PHE A 145 2.97 4.70 22.26
N THR A 146 1.71 5.01 22.55
CA THR A 146 1.05 4.61 23.80
C THR A 146 0.30 3.28 23.68
N ASP A 147 0.00 2.83 22.45
CA ASP A 147 -0.61 1.53 22.16
C ASP A 147 0.49 0.53 21.73
N PRO A 148 0.77 -0.53 22.52
CA PRO A 148 1.79 -1.52 22.21
C PRO A 148 1.53 -2.27 20.90
N LYS A 149 0.27 -2.57 20.58
CA LYS A 149 -0.09 -3.30 19.35
C LYS A 149 0.09 -2.40 18.13
N LEU A 150 -0.21 -1.12 18.26
CA LEU A 150 0.07 -0.15 17.20
C LEU A 150 1.59 -0.04 16.96
N LYS A 151 2.39 0.07 18.03
CA LYS A 151 3.85 0.09 17.96
C LYS A 151 4.40 -1.16 17.27
N GLU A 152 3.93 -2.33 17.67
CA GLU A 152 4.31 -3.61 17.05
C GLU A 152 3.98 -3.63 15.55
N ASN A 153 2.75 -3.24 15.17
CA ASN A 153 2.35 -3.18 13.77
C ASN A 153 3.21 -2.20 12.94
N PHE A 154 3.64 -1.08 13.55
CA PHE A 154 4.52 -0.11 12.91
C PHE A 154 5.88 -0.73 12.56
N TYR A 155 6.51 -1.41 13.53
CA TYR A 155 7.80 -2.08 13.28
C TYR A 155 7.65 -3.30 12.37
N ASN A 156 6.60 -4.10 12.52
CA ASN A 156 6.30 -5.22 11.63
C ASN A 156 6.14 -4.75 10.17
N LEU A 157 5.45 -3.62 9.93
CA LEU A 157 5.34 -3.09 8.57
C LEU A 157 6.70 -2.67 8.02
N ARG A 158 7.53 -1.99 8.83
CA ARG A 158 8.90 -1.62 8.43
C ARG A 158 9.74 -2.84 8.07
N GLU A 159 9.71 -3.89 8.88
CA GLU A 159 10.43 -5.14 8.62
C GLU A 159 9.96 -5.82 7.32
N ASN A 160 8.65 -5.75 7.04
CA ASN A 160 8.13 -6.26 5.77
C ASN A 160 8.63 -5.45 4.56
N LEU A 161 8.79 -4.13 4.69
CA LEU A 161 9.41 -3.31 3.64
C LEU A 161 10.86 -3.73 3.39
N VAL A 162 11.64 -4.00 4.45
CA VAL A 162 13.00 -4.55 4.33
C VAL A 162 12.96 -5.90 3.61
N PHE A 163 12.09 -6.80 4.06
CA PHE A 163 11.97 -8.17 3.55
C PHE A 163 11.63 -8.21 2.05
N GLN A 164 10.70 -7.38 1.60
CA GLN A 164 10.26 -7.38 0.20
C GLN A 164 11.11 -6.48 -0.72
N ARG A 165 12.07 -5.73 -0.17
CA ARG A 165 12.85 -4.73 -0.92
C ARG A 165 13.44 -5.31 -2.21
N HIS A 166 14.05 -6.49 -2.13
CA HIS A 166 14.74 -7.11 -3.27
C HIS A 166 13.83 -7.38 -4.46
N ILE A 167 12.68 -8.03 -4.22
CA ILE A 167 11.73 -8.33 -5.30
C ILE A 167 11.08 -7.05 -5.83
N ILE A 168 10.77 -6.10 -4.95
CA ILE A 168 10.26 -4.79 -5.34
C ILE A 168 11.25 -4.03 -6.21
N GLU A 169 12.55 -4.12 -5.93
CA GLU A 169 13.61 -3.50 -6.73
C GLU A 169 13.69 -4.11 -8.13
N LYS A 170 13.64 -5.44 -8.24
CA LYS A 170 13.56 -6.12 -9.55
C LYS A 170 12.34 -5.67 -10.36
N ILE A 171 11.17 -5.63 -9.72
CA ILE A 171 9.93 -5.17 -10.38
C ILE A 171 10.10 -3.71 -10.82
N PHE A 172 10.57 -2.83 -9.93
CA PHE A 172 10.77 -1.41 -10.22
C PHE A 172 11.65 -1.20 -11.46
N LEU A 173 12.82 -1.84 -11.49
CA LEU A 173 13.79 -1.70 -12.58
C LEU A 173 13.25 -2.23 -13.92
N ARG A 174 12.34 -3.20 -13.89
CA ARG A 174 11.71 -3.72 -15.11
C ARG A 174 10.85 -2.68 -15.84
N PHE A 175 10.40 -1.65 -15.14
CA PHE A 175 9.55 -0.58 -15.67
C PHE A 175 10.29 0.73 -15.97
N GLU A 176 11.63 0.78 -15.95
CA GLU A 176 12.37 2.02 -16.25
C GLU A 176 12.07 2.60 -17.65
N ASN A 177 11.78 1.72 -18.61
CA ASN A 177 11.44 2.09 -19.98
C ASN A 177 9.93 2.35 -20.18
N ASN A 178 9.12 2.26 -19.13
CA ASN A 178 7.68 2.53 -19.23
C ASN A 178 7.44 4.03 -19.48
N VAL A 179 6.48 4.36 -20.34
CA VAL A 179 6.19 5.75 -20.72
C VAL A 179 5.79 6.62 -19.51
N PHE A 180 5.10 6.03 -18.53
CA PHE A 180 4.69 6.73 -17.31
C PHE A 180 5.81 6.83 -16.26
N PHE A 181 6.88 6.04 -16.40
CA PHE A 181 8.04 6.11 -15.51
C PHE A 181 8.71 7.48 -15.61
N GLN A 182 8.91 8.00 -16.82
CA GLN A 182 9.55 9.31 -17.00
C GLN A 182 8.78 10.43 -16.28
N LYS A 183 7.44 10.42 -16.39
CA LYS A 183 6.59 11.35 -15.67
C LYS A 183 6.76 11.21 -14.15
N PHE A 184 6.78 9.97 -13.64
CA PHE A 184 6.99 9.70 -12.22
C PHE A 184 8.33 10.24 -11.70
N ILE A 185 9.41 10.05 -12.46
CA ILE A 185 10.75 10.54 -12.08
C ILE A 185 10.83 12.07 -12.09
N GLN A 186 10.13 12.73 -13.02
CA GLN A 186 10.12 14.19 -13.14
C GLN A 186 9.29 14.90 -12.05
N THR A 187 8.25 14.26 -11.52
CA THR A 187 7.43 14.85 -10.45
C THR A 187 8.12 14.79 -9.09
N GLU A 188 7.98 15.84 -8.26
CA GLU A 188 8.52 15.87 -6.90
C GLU A 188 7.83 14.84 -5.98
N SER A 189 6.50 14.83 -5.98
CA SER A 189 5.69 13.82 -5.30
C SER A 189 4.98 12.96 -6.35
N GLY A 190 5.30 11.67 -6.38
CA GLY A 190 4.78 10.75 -7.38
C GLY A 190 4.36 9.42 -6.77
N PHE A 191 3.33 8.84 -7.35
CA PHE A 191 3.00 7.43 -7.19
C PHE A 191 2.98 6.80 -8.58
N PHE A 192 3.72 5.71 -8.74
CA PHE A 192 3.76 4.96 -9.98
C PHE A 192 3.22 3.56 -9.74
N GLU A 193 2.18 3.19 -10.46
CA GLU A 193 1.50 1.91 -10.32
C GLU A 193 1.61 1.13 -11.61
N VAL A 194 1.90 -0.16 -11.49
CA VAL A 194 2.17 -1.04 -12.62
C VAL A 194 1.55 -2.42 -12.39
N PRO A 195 1.24 -3.16 -13.47
CA PRO A 195 0.83 -4.55 -13.31
C PRO A 195 1.99 -5.40 -12.78
N ILE A 196 1.65 -6.49 -12.10
CA ILE A 196 2.63 -7.53 -11.80
C ILE A 196 2.84 -8.34 -13.09
N LEU A 197 4.07 -8.33 -13.60
CA LEU A 197 4.42 -9.10 -14.81
C LEU A 197 4.55 -10.59 -14.50
N ASN A 198 4.28 -11.42 -15.50
CA ASN A 198 4.32 -12.89 -15.38
C ASN A 198 5.67 -13.39 -14.82
N ASP A 199 6.78 -12.79 -15.25
CA ASP A 199 8.15 -13.15 -14.81
C ASP A 199 8.34 -13.08 -13.29
N PHE A 200 7.49 -12.35 -12.56
CA PHE A 200 7.57 -12.22 -11.10
C PHE A 200 6.56 -13.09 -10.35
N ILE A 201 5.58 -13.72 -11.03
CA ILE A 201 4.47 -14.41 -10.36
C ILE A 201 4.97 -15.60 -9.54
N ASP A 202 5.90 -16.40 -10.07
CA ASP A 202 6.43 -17.56 -9.35
C ASP A 202 7.17 -17.13 -8.08
N GLU A 203 8.06 -16.14 -8.19
CA GLU A 203 8.81 -15.61 -7.05
C GLU A 203 7.84 -15.01 -6.00
N LEU A 204 6.82 -14.27 -6.43
CA LEU A 204 5.80 -13.71 -5.56
C LEU A 204 4.97 -14.77 -4.85
N CYS A 205 4.46 -15.76 -5.57
CA CYS A 205 3.66 -16.85 -4.98
C CYS A 205 4.48 -17.62 -3.96
N ASN A 206 5.76 -17.90 -4.26
CA ASN A 206 6.65 -18.59 -3.33
C ASN A 206 6.88 -17.78 -2.05
N ILE A 207 7.22 -16.49 -2.17
CA ILE A 207 7.47 -15.63 -1.00
C ILE A 207 6.19 -15.39 -0.19
N ALA A 208 5.05 -15.21 -0.87
CA ALA A 208 3.75 -14.98 -0.23
C ALA A 208 3.08 -16.27 0.28
N LEU A 209 3.74 -17.44 0.16
CA LEU A 209 3.25 -18.76 0.55
C LEU A 209 1.91 -19.13 -0.10
N ILE A 210 1.71 -18.73 -1.35
CA ILE A 210 0.55 -19.05 -2.17
C ILE A 210 0.77 -20.42 -2.79
N GLN A 211 0.08 -21.44 -2.28
CA GLN A 211 0.25 -22.84 -2.67
C GLN A 211 -0.12 -23.14 -4.13
N ASN A 212 -1.11 -22.41 -4.68
CA ASN A 212 -1.62 -22.64 -6.03
C ASN A 212 -1.56 -21.35 -6.85
N LYS A 213 -0.56 -21.25 -7.73
CA LYS A 213 -0.40 -20.14 -8.69
C LYS A 213 -1.59 -20.00 -9.62
N THR A 214 -2.18 -21.11 -10.08
CA THR A 214 -3.35 -21.09 -10.96
C THR A 214 -4.54 -20.45 -10.25
N ASP A 215 -4.77 -20.78 -8.97
CA ASP A 215 -5.83 -20.16 -8.17
C ASP A 215 -5.58 -18.65 -7.97
N PHE A 216 -4.32 -18.26 -7.76
CA PHE A 216 -3.95 -16.86 -7.68
C PHE A 216 -4.29 -16.11 -8.97
N LEU A 217 -3.85 -16.63 -10.11
CA LEU A 217 -4.08 -16.00 -11.41
C LEU A 217 -5.57 -15.98 -11.80
N LYS A 218 -6.31 -17.08 -11.55
CA LYS A 218 -7.78 -17.14 -11.71
C LYS A 218 -8.48 -16.07 -10.87
N ALA A 219 -8.13 -15.97 -9.57
CA ALA A 219 -8.70 -14.97 -8.68
C ALA A 219 -8.37 -13.54 -9.15
N GLN A 220 -7.11 -13.25 -9.47
CA GLN A 220 -6.69 -11.93 -9.93
C GLN A 220 -7.38 -11.53 -11.25
N LYS A 221 -7.45 -12.44 -12.24
CA LYS A 221 -8.17 -12.21 -13.50
C LYS A 221 -9.61 -11.79 -13.26
N ASN A 222 -10.35 -12.57 -12.46
CA ASN A 222 -11.75 -12.26 -12.13
C ASN A 222 -11.89 -10.91 -11.41
N LEU A 223 -10.97 -10.58 -10.51
CA LEU A 223 -10.99 -9.31 -9.77
C LEU A 223 -10.71 -8.10 -10.66
N PHE A 224 -9.76 -8.21 -11.59
CA PHE A 224 -9.49 -7.16 -12.57
C PHE A 224 -10.67 -6.95 -13.52
N ILE A 225 -11.29 -8.02 -14.04
CA ILE A 225 -12.49 -7.93 -14.91
C ILE A 225 -13.62 -7.20 -14.19
N ASN A 226 -13.90 -7.57 -12.94
CA ASN A 226 -14.97 -6.97 -12.13
C ASN A 226 -14.76 -5.48 -11.82
N GLU A 227 -13.52 -4.99 -11.93
CA GLU A 227 -13.16 -3.60 -11.66
C GLU A 227 -12.59 -2.87 -12.88
N LEU A 228 -12.75 -3.46 -14.08
CA LEU A 228 -12.18 -2.97 -15.34
C LEU A 228 -12.80 -1.65 -15.80
N THR A 229 -14.10 -1.47 -15.56
CA THR A 229 -14.85 -0.28 -15.96
C THR A 229 -15.46 0.37 -14.72
N VAL A 230 -15.20 1.67 -14.52
CA VAL A 230 -15.78 2.46 -13.44
C VAL A 230 -16.44 3.70 -14.03
N GLY A 231 -17.76 3.83 -13.88
CA GLY A 231 -18.51 4.95 -14.46
C GLY A 231 -18.37 5.07 -15.98
N GLY A 232 -18.23 3.94 -16.69
CA GLY A 232 -18.00 3.89 -18.13
C GLY A 232 -16.54 4.11 -18.57
N ILE A 233 -15.64 4.46 -17.65
CA ILE A 233 -14.22 4.67 -17.94
C ILE A 233 -13.45 3.38 -17.70
N LYS A 234 -12.69 2.93 -18.71
CA LYS A 234 -11.80 1.77 -18.60
C LYS A 234 -10.56 2.11 -17.78
N ASN A 235 -10.17 1.21 -16.88
CA ASN A 235 -8.93 1.32 -16.12
C ASN A 235 -7.78 0.68 -16.91
N SER A 236 -6.95 1.51 -17.57
CA SER A 236 -5.85 1.03 -18.42
C SER A 236 -4.85 0.15 -17.67
N LEU A 237 -4.56 0.45 -16.41
CA LEU A 237 -3.68 -0.37 -15.58
C LEU A 237 -4.22 -1.79 -15.39
N PHE A 238 -5.54 -1.93 -15.25
CA PHE A 238 -6.16 -3.25 -15.08
C PHE A 238 -6.25 -4.01 -16.40
N ILE A 239 -6.34 -3.31 -17.53
CA ILE A 239 -6.16 -3.91 -18.86
C ILE A 239 -4.73 -4.46 -18.98
N ASP A 240 -3.72 -3.67 -18.63
CA ASP A 240 -2.32 -4.11 -18.69
C ASP A 240 -2.06 -5.31 -17.76
N ALA A 241 -2.68 -5.32 -16.58
CA ALA A 241 -2.61 -6.46 -15.66
C ALA A 241 -3.28 -7.72 -16.21
N LEU A 242 -4.42 -7.60 -16.88
CA LEU A 242 -5.08 -8.72 -17.56
C LEU A 242 -4.20 -9.28 -18.68
N ASN A 243 -3.63 -8.41 -19.52
CA ASN A 243 -2.72 -8.81 -20.59
C ASN A 243 -1.49 -9.56 -20.03
N ALA A 244 -0.94 -9.10 -18.90
CA ALA A 244 0.17 -9.78 -18.23
C ALA A 244 -0.21 -11.18 -17.73
N ILE A 245 -1.43 -11.35 -17.18
CA ILE A 245 -1.96 -12.66 -16.77
C ILE A 245 -2.18 -13.57 -17.99
N GLU A 246 -2.74 -13.04 -19.08
CA GLU A 246 -3.05 -13.83 -20.28
C GLU A 246 -1.80 -14.28 -21.04
N ALA A 247 -0.74 -13.47 -21.05
CA ALA A 247 0.57 -13.85 -21.57
C ALA A 247 1.23 -15.02 -20.80
N SER A 248 0.67 -15.42 -19.65
CA SER A 248 1.24 -16.46 -18.80
C SER A 248 0.99 -17.89 -19.31
N ASN A 249 0.38 -18.07 -20.48
CA ASN A 249 0.13 -19.38 -21.14
C ASN A 249 -0.47 -20.46 -20.23
N ILE A 250 -1.29 -20.07 -19.25
CA ILE A 250 -2.11 -21.03 -18.53
C ILE A 250 -3.37 -21.20 -19.37
N ASN A 251 -3.61 -22.42 -19.85
CA ASN A 251 -4.96 -22.84 -20.22
C ASN A 251 -5.80 -22.75 -18.95
N ILE A 252 -6.33 -21.56 -18.68
CA ILE A 252 -7.36 -21.32 -17.67
C ILE A 252 -8.65 -21.86 -18.29
N SER A 253 -8.69 -23.16 -18.56
CA SER A 253 -9.94 -23.84 -18.88
C SER A 253 -10.81 -23.82 -17.62
N GLU A 254 -12.08 -23.50 -17.87
CA GLU A 254 -13.15 -23.30 -16.90
C GLU A 254 -13.22 -24.43 -15.86
#